data_AF-A0A941E8A1-F1
#
_entry.id   AF-A0A941E8A1-F1
#
_cell.length_a   1.000
_cell.length_b   1.000
_cell.length_c   1.000
_cell.angle_alpha   90.00
_cell.angle_beta   90.00
_cell.angle_gamma   90.00
#
_symmetry.space_group_name_H-M   'P 1'
#
loop_
_entity.id
_entity.type
_entity.pdbx_description
1 polymer ?
#
loop_
_entity_poly.entity_id
_entity_poly.type
_entity_poly.pdbx_seq_one_letter_code
_entity_poly.pdbx_strand_id
1 'polypeptide(L)'
;MQKEPYLLELARYIALNPVRAGMVRSAKDWPWSSYRATAGMVDGAACLTTDWVLGGFAKTKHIAQQRYREFVQQGKGQPSPWQSLKNQIYLGDDDFVLDVQCKLDPEQSLKDIPKKQKQAPIKPLVYFANLGNTRNENMALAYLSGHYTLEQVGSHFGVSYATVSRAVKQKERGVV
;
A
#
# COMPACT_ATOMS: atom_id res chain seq x y z
N MET A 1 -16.63 -2.76 3.87
CA MET A 1 -16.78 -4.22 3.92
C MET A 1 -15.57 -5.02 3.37
N GLN A 2 -14.42 -4.40 3.05
CA GLN A 2 -13.29 -5.10 2.40
C GLN A 2 -12.10 -5.47 3.32
N LYS A 3 -12.18 -5.21 4.63
CA LYS A 3 -11.04 -5.46 5.54
C LYS A 3 -10.72 -6.95 5.70
N GLU A 4 -11.72 -7.81 5.63
CA GLU A 4 -11.57 -9.25 5.93
C GLU A 4 -10.83 -10.03 4.82
N PRO A 5 -11.16 -9.91 3.52
CA PRO A 5 -10.43 -10.62 2.46
C PRO A 5 -8.96 -10.18 2.38
N TYR A 6 -8.70 -8.89 2.54
CA TYR A 6 -7.36 -8.32 2.49
C TYR A 6 -6.43 -8.92 3.56
N LEU A 7 -6.93 -9.03 4.80
CA LEU A 7 -6.11 -9.52 5.90
C LEU A 7 -5.81 -11.01 5.77
N LEU A 8 -6.73 -11.80 5.21
CA LEU A 8 -6.48 -13.21 4.89
C LEU A 8 -5.39 -13.33 3.81
N GLU A 9 -5.43 -12.49 2.78
CA GLU A 9 -4.38 -12.43 1.76
C GLU A 9 -3.00 -12.09 2.33
N LEU A 10 -2.95 -11.13 3.26
CA LEU A 10 -1.72 -10.80 3.98
C LEU A 10 -1.23 -11.96 4.85
N ALA A 11 -2.14 -12.63 5.57
CA ALA A 11 -1.79 -13.81 6.36
C ALA A 11 -1.21 -14.94 5.49
N ARG A 12 -1.80 -15.16 4.30
CA ARG A 12 -1.27 -16.10 3.30
C ARG A 12 0.08 -15.65 2.76
N TYR A 13 0.27 -14.36 2.52
CA TYR A 13 1.57 -13.83 2.09
C TYR A 13 2.67 -14.17 3.11
N ILE A 14 2.45 -13.85 4.38
CA ILE A 14 3.40 -14.09 5.47
C ILE A 14 3.77 -15.58 5.55
N ALA A 15 2.76 -16.46 5.54
CA ALA A 15 2.97 -17.91 5.60
C ALA A 15 3.79 -18.46 4.42
N LEU A 16 3.64 -17.87 3.23
CA LEU A 16 4.34 -18.30 2.02
C LEU A 16 5.67 -17.56 1.77
N ASN A 17 6.01 -16.53 2.54
CA ASN A 17 7.24 -15.76 2.31
C ASN A 17 8.52 -16.64 2.31
N PRO A 18 8.70 -17.59 3.25
CA PRO A 18 9.85 -18.51 3.22
C PRO A 18 9.89 -19.41 1.98
N VAL A 19 8.72 -19.76 1.43
CA VAL A 19 8.61 -20.54 0.19
C VAL A 19 9.00 -19.69 -1.02
N ARG A 20 8.52 -18.45 -1.07
CA ARG A 20 8.85 -17.49 -2.15
C ARG A 20 10.33 -17.11 -2.15
N ALA A 21 10.93 -16.99 -0.98
CA ALA A 21 12.36 -16.76 -0.81
C ALA A 21 13.23 -18.00 -1.13
N GLY A 22 12.62 -19.13 -1.50
CA GLY A 22 13.34 -20.36 -1.84
C GLY A 22 13.98 -21.08 -0.65
N MET A 23 13.67 -20.67 0.58
CA MET A 23 14.26 -21.23 1.81
C MET A 23 13.69 -22.61 2.14
N VAL A 24 12.41 -22.83 1.81
CA VAL A 24 11.69 -24.09 2.05
C VAL A 24 10.73 -24.42 0.91
N ARG A 25 10.35 -25.71 0.77
CA ARG A 25 9.45 -26.18 -0.29
C ARG A 25 7.96 -25.97 0.05
N SER A 26 7.62 -25.93 1.33
CA SER A 26 6.27 -25.73 1.84
C SER A 26 6.26 -24.87 3.11
N ALA A 27 5.18 -24.14 3.35
CA ALA A 27 5.02 -23.29 4.53
C ALA A 27 5.12 -24.08 5.85
N LYS A 28 4.73 -25.37 5.85
CA LYS A 28 4.84 -26.24 7.03
C LYS A 28 6.29 -26.54 7.42
N ASP A 29 7.22 -26.42 6.48
CA ASP A 29 8.64 -26.75 6.69
C ASP A 29 9.40 -25.59 7.36
N TRP A 30 8.76 -24.41 7.48
CA TRP A 30 9.34 -23.25 8.15
C TRP A 30 8.92 -23.19 9.63
N PRO A 31 9.81 -23.50 10.58
CA PRO A 31 9.44 -23.59 12.00
C PRO A 31 9.20 -22.22 12.64
N TRP A 32 9.78 -21.15 12.10
CA TRP A 32 9.71 -19.81 12.65
C TRP A 32 8.51 -19.01 12.15
N SER A 33 7.34 -19.66 12.02
CA SER A 33 6.07 -19.00 11.72
C SER A 33 4.92 -19.62 12.52
N SER A 34 3.86 -18.84 12.71
CA SER A 34 2.62 -19.32 13.31
C SER A 34 1.84 -20.29 12.42
N TYR A 35 2.23 -20.48 11.15
CA TYR A 35 1.48 -21.28 10.17
C TYR A 35 1.15 -22.68 10.68
N ARG A 36 2.10 -23.38 11.29
CA ARG A 36 1.89 -24.76 11.78
C ARG A 36 0.81 -24.82 12.87
N ALA A 37 0.79 -23.85 13.77
CA ALA A 37 -0.21 -23.77 14.83
C ALA A 37 -1.58 -23.36 14.25
N THR A 38 -1.62 -22.34 13.39
CA THR A 38 -2.85 -21.91 12.70
C THR A 38 -3.43 -23.03 11.83
N ALA A 39 -2.58 -23.84 11.19
CA ALA A 39 -2.97 -24.97 10.35
C ALA A 39 -3.34 -26.24 11.14
N GLY A 40 -3.25 -26.22 12.48
CA GLY A 40 -3.56 -27.37 13.34
C GLY A 40 -2.56 -28.52 13.28
N MET A 41 -1.31 -28.25 12.89
CA MET A 41 -0.24 -29.24 12.81
C MET A 41 0.55 -29.37 14.12
N VAL A 42 0.47 -28.36 14.97
CA VAL A 42 1.04 -28.32 16.32
C VAL A 42 0.05 -27.60 17.23
N ASP A 43 0.15 -27.85 18.53
CA ASP A 43 -0.61 -27.08 19.50
C ASP A 43 -0.18 -25.60 19.47
N GLY A 44 -1.16 -24.72 19.64
CA GLY A 44 -0.91 -23.29 19.70
C GLY A 44 -0.13 -22.94 20.97
N ALA A 45 0.88 -22.08 20.83
CA ALA A 45 1.50 -21.46 21.99
C ALA A 45 0.46 -20.60 22.74
N ALA A 46 0.53 -20.54 24.07
CA ALA A 46 -0.41 -19.76 24.88
C ALA A 46 -0.46 -18.27 24.51
N CYS A 47 0.60 -17.75 23.89
CA CYS A 47 0.70 -16.38 23.39
C CYS A 47 0.18 -16.16 21.95
N LEU A 48 -0.33 -17.21 21.29
CA LEU A 48 -0.76 -17.14 19.90
C LEU A 48 -2.28 -17.30 19.76
N THR A 49 -2.94 -16.22 19.36
CA THR A 49 -4.36 -16.25 19.00
C THR A 49 -4.53 -16.58 17.51
N THR A 50 -5.22 -17.68 17.20
CA THR A 50 -5.49 -18.12 15.82
C THR A 50 -6.95 -17.95 15.40
N ASP A 51 -7.84 -17.72 16.36
CA ASP A 51 -9.30 -17.78 16.18
C ASP A 51 -9.80 -16.73 15.19
N TRP A 52 -9.19 -15.55 15.18
CA TRP A 52 -9.60 -14.48 14.27
C TRP A 52 -9.28 -14.82 12.80
N VAL A 53 -8.10 -15.39 12.54
CA VAL A 53 -7.73 -15.83 11.18
C VAL A 53 -8.61 -17.01 10.75
N LEU A 54 -8.81 -17.98 11.64
CA LEU A 54 -9.62 -19.17 11.37
C LEU A 54 -11.11 -18.84 11.22
N GLY A 55 -11.61 -17.82 11.92
CA GLY A 55 -12.99 -17.34 11.84
C GLY A 55 -13.41 -16.90 10.43
N GLY A 56 -12.45 -16.48 9.60
CA GLY A 56 -12.70 -16.17 8.18
C GLY A 56 -12.95 -17.38 7.28
N PHE A 57 -12.73 -18.61 7.76
CA PHE A 57 -12.84 -19.83 6.95
C PHE A 57 -14.02 -20.72 7.33
N ALA A 58 -14.28 -20.91 8.62
CA ALA A 58 -15.43 -21.67 9.11
C ALA A 58 -15.67 -21.45 10.61
N LYS A 59 -16.88 -21.74 11.09
CA LYS A 59 -17.21 -21.74 12.53
C LYS A 59 -16.56 -22.90 13.28
N THR A 60 -16.38 -24.05 12.62
CA THR A 60 -15.80 -25.25 13.21
C THR A 60 -14.29 -25.22 13.03
N LYS A 61 -13.53 -25.26 14.14
CA LYS A 61 -12.06 -25.15 14.16
C LYS A 61 -11.36 -26.10 13.18
N HIS A 62 -11.72 -27.39 13.19
CA HIS A 62 -11.11 -28.38 12.28
C HIS A 62 -11.34 -28.04 10.80
N ILE A 63 -12.57 -27.64 10.44
CA ILE A 63 -12.93 -27.23 9.08
C ILE A 63 -12.20 -25.94 8.68
N ALA A 64 -12.10 -24.98 9.60
CA ALA A 64 -11.39 -23.72 9.38
C ALA A 64 -9.90 -23.97 9.12
N GLN A 65 -9.26 -24.84 9.90
CA GLN A 65 -7.85 -25.22 9.71
C GLN A 65 -7.63 -25.88 8.35
N GLN A 66 -8.55 -26.75 7.93
CA GLN A 66 -8.49 -27.38 6.60
C GLN A 66 -8.57 -26.35 5.48
N ARG A 67 -9.60 -25.49 5.51
CA ARG A 67 -9.79 -24.43 4.52
C ARG A 67 -8.63 -23.43 4.50
N TYR A 68 -8.06 -23.12 5.67
CA TYR A 68 -6.86 -22.28 5.76
C TYR A 68 -5.65 -22.92 5.07
N ARG A 69 -5.43 -24.23 5.25
CA ARG A 69 -4.35 -24.97 4.54
C ARG A 69 -4.55 -24.90 3.03
N GLU A 70 -5.76 -25.16 2.56
CA GLU A 70 -6.12 -25.09 1.13
C GLU A 70 -5.89 -23.68 0.58
N PHE A 71 -6.35 -22.65 1.30
CA PHE A 71 -6.17 -21.26 0.93
C PHE A 71 -4.69 -20.84 0.83
N VAL A 72 -3.86 -21.24 1.80
CA VAL A 72 -2.41 -20.98 1.75
C VAL A 72 -1.76 -21.74 0.60
N GLN A 73 -2.14 -22.99 0.36
CA GLN A 73 -1.61 -23.78 -0.76
C GLN A 73 -1.96 -23.16 -2.12
N GLN A 74 -3.17 -22.64 -2.30
CA GLN A 74 -3.61 -21.94 -3.52
C GLN A 74 -2.78 -20.67 -3.81
N GLY A 75 -2.16 -20.07 -2.79
CA GLY A 75 -1.27 -18.92 -2.96
C GLY A 75 0.13 -19.29 -3.46
N LYS A 76 0.50 -20.57 -3.49
CA LYS A 76 1.81 -21.02 -3.97
C LYS A 76 1.89 -20.84 -5.49
N GLY A 77 2.89 -20.11 -5.96
CA GLY A 77 3.05 -19.77 -7.39
C GLY A 77 2.20 -18.59 -7.87
N GLN A 78 1.32 -18.05 -7.02
CA GLN A 78 0.66 -16.77 -7.31
C GLN A 78 1.67 -15.62 -7.21
N PRO A 79 1.50 -14.56 -8.03
CA PRO A 79 2.31 -13.37 -7.93
C PRO A 79 2.26 -12.80 -6.51
N SER A 80 3.36 -12.19 -6.09
CA SER A 80 3.42 -11.51 -4.80
C SER A 80 2.36 -10.42 -4.76
N PRO A 81 1.60 -10.24 -3.66
CA PRO A 81 0.70 -9.09 -3.50
C PRO A 81 1.44 -7.76 -3.72
N TRP A 82 2.75 -7.73 -3.44
CA TRP A 82 3.62 -6.59 -3.70
C TRP A 82 3.72 -6.20 -5.19
N GLN A 83 3.33 -7.05 -6.14
CA GLN A 83 3.23 -6.65 -7.56
C GLN A 83 2.07 -5.66 -7.79
N SER A 84 1.06 -5.66 -6.90
CA SER A 84 -0.08 -4.75 -6.93
C SER A 84 0.09 -3.56 -5.97
N LEU A 85 1.30 -3.32 -5.44
CA LEU A 85 1.60 -2.16 -4.60
C LEU A 85 1.32 -0.86 -5.37
N LYS A 86 0.45 -0.03 -4.82
CA LYS A 86 0.36 1.37 -5.22
C LYS A 86 1.32 2.20 -4.35
N ASN A 87 2.11 3.05 -5.01
CA ASN A 87 3.10 3.93 -4.40
C ASN A 87 4.17 3.28 -3.51
N GLN A 88 4.39 1.95 -3.57
CA GLN A 88 5.39 1.22 -2.76
C GLN A 88 5.09 1.12 -1.25
N ILE A 89 3.88 1.49 -0.78
CA ILE A 89 3.46 1.33 0.63
C ILE A 89 2.03 0.77 0.74
N TYR A 90 1.16 1.13 -0.20
CA TYR A 90 -0.26 0.82 -0.07
C TYR A 90 -0.61 -0.41 -0.91
N LEU A 91 -1.21 -1.37 -0.24
CA LEU A 91 -1.80 -2.56 -0.86
C LEU A 91 -3.31 -2.47 -0.65
N GLY A 92 -4.06 -2.20 -1.73
CA GLY A 92 -5.51 -1.95 -1.68
C GLY A 92 -6.00 -1.21 -2.92
N ASP A 93 -7.32 -1.02 -3.02
CA ASP A 93 -7.94 -0.21 -4.07
C ASP A 93 -7.77 1.30 -3.81
N ASP A 94 -8.10 2.14 -4.80
CA ASP A 94 -7.88 3.58 -4.71
C ASP A 94 -8.67 4.22 -3.55
N ASP A 95 -9.86 3.70 -3.24
CA ASP A 95 -10.69 4.17 -2.13
C ASP A 95 -10.05 3.87 -0.76
N PHE A 96 -9.46 2.69 -0.58
CA PHE A 96 -8.71 2.35 0.63
C PHE A 96 -7.47 3.23 0.80
N VAL A 97 -6.73 3.49 -0.29
CA VAL A 97 -5.55 4.36 -0.23
C VAL A 97 -5.94 5.78 0.20
N LEU A 98 -7.04 6.30 -0.33
CA LEU A 98 -7.57 7.61 0.05
C LEU A 98 -7.98 7.65 1.53
N ASP A 99 -8.71 6.66 2.04
CA ASP A 99 -9.14 6.60 3.45
C ASP A 99 -7.95 6.54 4.43
N VAL A 100 -6.93 5.73 4.12
CA VAL A 100 -5.73 5.62 4.95
C VAL A 100 -4.95 6.94 4.93
N GLN A 101 -4.86 7.61 3.78
CA GLN A 101 -4.16 8.89 3.67
C GLN A 101 -4.89 10.04 4.36
N CYS A 102 -6.22 10.05 4.37
CA CYS A 102 -6.99 11.04 5.14
C CYS A 102 -6.76 10.91 6.65
N LYS A 103 -6.32 9.75 7.13
CA LYS A 103 -5.97 9.49 8.53
C LYS A 103 -4.51 9.82 8.87
N LEU A 104 -3.68 10.09 7.86
CA LEU A 104 -2.32 10.54 8.07
C LEU A 104 -2.34 12.04 8.34
N ASP A 105 -1.79 12.43 9.48
CA ASP A 105 -1.57 13.84 9.79
C ASP A 105 -0.46 14.39 8.87
N PRO A 106 -0.75 15.38 7.99
CA PRO A 106 0.24 15.95 7.09
C PRO A 106 1.41 16.61 7.83
N GLU A 107 1.20 17.03 9.08
CA GLU A 107 2.20 17.73 9.90
C GLU A 107 3.04 16.78 10.78
N GLN A 108 2.72 15.47 10.80
CA GLN A 108 3.50 14.51 11.58
C GLN A 108 4.88 14.30 10.94
N SER A 109 5.85 15.12 11.37
CA SER A 109 7.24 15.09 10.96
C SER A 109 7.93 13.80 11.41
N LEU A 110 7.76 12.73 10.65
CA LEU A 110 8.56 11.51 10.78
C LEU A 110 9.83 11.69 9.93
N LYS A 111 10.91 12.17 10.55
CA LYS A 111 12.20 12.48 9.89
C LYS A 111 12.79 11.28 9.12
N ASP A 112 12.40 10.07 9.51
CA ASP A 112 12.98 8.82 9.00
C ASP A 112 12.15 8.09 7.94
N ILE A 113 11.02 8.67 7.51
CA ILE A 113 10.19 8.08 6.44
C ILE A 113 10.61 8.63 5.08
N PRO A 114 11.07 7.78 4.12
CA PRO A 114 11.40 8.18 2.76
C PRO A 114 10.29 9.00 2.08
N LYS A 115 10.65 10.05 1.33
CA LYS A 115 9.68 10.94 0.66
C LYS A 115 8.65 10.21 -0.21
N LYS A 116 9.07 9.15 -0.93
CA LYS A 116 8.18 8.29 -1.73
C LYS A 116 7.07 7.66 -0.91
N GLN A 117 7.30 7.48 0.40
CA GLN A 117 6.36 6.89 1.34
C GLN A 117 5.34 7.85 1.94
N LYS A 118 5.56 9.16 1.78
CA LYS A 118 4.65 10.23 2.23
C LYS A 118 3.77 10.78 1.12
N GLN A 119 4.00 10.34 -0.12
CA GLN A 119 3.34 10.93 -1.26
C GLN A 119 1.89 10.43 -1.37
N ALA A 120 0.97 11.39 -1.49
CA ALA A 120 -0.43 11.17 -1.86
C ALA A 120 -0.52 10.40 -3.19
N PRO A 121 -1.70 9.86 -3.57
CA PRO A 121 -1.89 9.23 -4.87
C PRO A 121 -1.65 10.31 -5.93
N ILE A 122 -1.11 9.91 -7.07
CA ILE A 122 -0.83 10.83 -8.17
C ILE A 122 -2.17 11.44 -8.62
N LYS A 123 -2.43 12.70 -8.24
CA LYS A 123 -3.56 13.45 -8.80
C LYS A 123 -3.22 13.79 -10.26
N PRO A 124 -4.08 13.50 -11.24
CA PRO A 124 -3.77 13.76 -12.65
C PRO A 124 -3.54 15.25 -12.91
N LEU A 125 -2.74 15.64 -13.90
CA LEU A 125 -2.50 17.07 -14.20
C LEU A 125 -3.79 17.86 -14.47
N VAL A 126 -4.81 17.20 -15.02
CA VAL A 126 -6.17 17.75 -15.23
C VAL A 126 -6.82 18.19 -13.92
N TYR A 127 -6.59 17.46 -12.81
CA TYR A 127 -7.08 17.86 -11.49
C TYR A 127 -6.53 19.23 -11.11
N PHE A 128 -5.23 19.45 -11.31
CA PHE A 128 -4.60 20.74 -11.00
C PHE A 128 -5.07 21.84 -11.94
N ALA A 129 -5.28 21.53 -13.23
CA ALA A 129 -5.81 22.50 -14.19
C ALA A 129 -7.21 23.01 -13.82
N ASN A 130 -8.05 22.15 -13.24
CA ASN A 130 -9.42 22.44 -12.84
C ASN A 130 -9.57 23.03 -11.42
N LEU A 131 -8.47 23.29 -10.72
CA LEU A 131 -8.53 24.00 -9.45
C LEU A 131 -8.95 25.46 -9.70
N GLY A 132 -9.83 26.00 -8.85
CA GLY A 132 -10.31 27.39 -8.93
C GLY A 132 -9.27 28.48 -8.61
N ASN A 133 -7.97 28.15 -8.65
CA ASN A 133 -6.90 29.12 -8.47
C ASN A 133 -6.41 29.65 -9.82
N THR A 134 -5.42 30.55 -9.78
CA THR A 134 -4.78 31.04 -11.01
C THR A 134 -3.98 29.92 -11.70
N ARG A 135 -3.79 30.05 -13.01
CA ARG A 135 -2.99 29.10 -13.81
C ARG A 135 -1.59 28.89 -13.23
N ASN A 136 -0.94 29.96 -12.75
CA ASN A 136 0.38 29.90 -12.15
C ASN A 136 0.38 29.13 -10.84
N GLU A 137 -0.62 29.36 -9.98
CA GLU A 137 -0.75 28.62 -8.73
C GLU A 137 -1.03 27.13 -8.98
N ASN A 138 -1.84 26.81 -9.99
CA ASN A 138 -2.16 25.44 -10.37
C ASN A 138 -0.92 24.70 -10.91
N MET A 139 -0.12 25.35 -11.75
CA MET A 139 1.17 24.82 -12.21
C MET A 139 2.13 24.58 -11.04
N ALA A 140 2.22 25.54 -10.11
CA ALA A 140 3.08 25.42 -8.94
C ALA A 140 2.61 24.28 -8.02
N LEU A 141 1.30 24.13 -7.78
CA LEU A 141 0.74 23.03 -6.99
C LEU A 141 0.98 21.66 -7.66
N ALA A 142 0.84 21.58 -8.99
CA ALA A 142 1.13 20.36 -9.74
C ALA A 142 2.59 19.92 -9.56
N TYR A 143 3.55 20.83 -9.66
CA TYR A 143 4.97 20.54 -9.45
C TYR A 143 5.27 20.20 -7.97
N LEU A 144 4.79 21.02 -7.04
CA LEU A 144 5.02 20.86 -5.60
C LEU A 144 4.39 19.58 -5.03
N SER A 145 3.44 18.97 -5.73
CA SER A 145 2.93 17.63 -5.40
C SER A 145 4.05 16.56 -5.43
N GLY A 146 5.16 16.81 -6.11
CA GLY A 146 6.31 15.91 -6.18
C GLY A 146 6.16 14.75 -7.18
N HIS A 147 5.10 14.77 -7.99
CA HIS A 147 4.79 13.72 -8.96
C HIS A 147 5.08 14.07 -10.43
N TYR A 148 5.33 15.34 -10.73
CA TYR A 148 5.52 15.82 -12.09
C TYR A 148 6.77 16.68 -12.22
N THR A 149 7.49 16.50 -13.33
CA THR A 149 8.59 17.38 -13.71
C THR A 149 8.07 18.73 -14.22
N LEU A 150 8.92 19.76 -14.20
CA LEU A 150 8.59 21.07 -14.78
C LEU A 150 8.19 20.96 -16.26
N GLU A 151 8.79 20.02 -17.00
CA GLU A 151 8.50 19.76 -18.41
C GLU A 151 7.14 19.12 -18.62
N GLN A 152 6.77 18.13 -17.80
CA GLN A 152 5.45 17.49 -17.85
C GLN A 152 4.33 18.48 -17.50
N VAL A 153 4.52 19.30 -16.48
CA VAL A 153 3.58 20.38 -16.14
C VAL A 153 3.50 21.38 -17.28
N GLY A 154 4.63 21.82 -17.84
CA GLY A 154 4.66 22.77 -18.94
C GLY A 154 3.88 22.27 -20.16
N SER A 155 4.15 21.03 -20.57
CA SER A 155 3.50 20.39 -21.71
C SER A 155 1.97 20.33 -21.53
N HIS A 156 1.50 19.99 -20.32
CA HIS A 156 0.06 19.93 -20.04
C HIS A 156 -0.61 21.31 -20.04
N PHE A 157 0.04 22.31 -19.46
CA PHE A 157 -0.49 23.68 -19.40
C PHE A 157 -0.22 24.50 -20.67
N GLY A 158 0.40 23.91 -21.69
CA GLY A 158 0.74 24.57 -22.95
C GLY A 158 1.80 25.66 -22.80
N VAL A 159 2.74 25.53 -21.86
CA VAL A 159 3.78 26.53 -21.58
C VAL A 159 5.17 25.89 -21.46
N SER A 160 6.22 26.71 -21.57
CA SER A 160 7.59 26.24 -21.38
C SER A 160 7.91 25.92 -19.92
N TYR A 161 8.87 25.01 -19.69
CA TYR A 161 9.38 24.67 -18.35
C TYR A 161 9.79 25.90 -17.53
N ALA A 162 10.35 26.93 -18.18
CA ALA A 162 10.78 28.17 -17.54
C ALA A 162 9.62 28.99 -16.98
N THR A 163 8.42 28.86 -17.57
CA THR A 163 7.19 29.48 -17.08
C THR A 163 6.71 28.78 -15.82
N VAL A 164 6.74 27.45 -15.80
CA VAL A 164 6.42 26.66 -14.61
C VAL A 164 7.41 26.96 -13.47
N SER A 165 8.71 27.01 -13.77
CA SER A 165 9.76 27.33 -12.78
C SER A 165 9.53 28.70 -12.12
N ARG A 166 9.14 29.71 -12.89
CA ARG A 166 8.81 31.05 -12.36
C ARG A 166 7.59 31.00 -11.44
N ALA A 167 6.55 30.26 -11.83
CA ALA A 167 5.35 30.10 -11.03
C ALA A 167 5.64 29.40 -9.68
N VAL A 168 6.50 28.38 -9.68
CA VAL A 168 6.96 27.71 -8.45
C VAL A 168 7.72 28.68 -7.54
N LYS A 169 8.71 29.40 -8.08
CA LYS A 169 9.49 30.39 -7.31
C LYS A 169 8.61 31.50 -6.71
N GLN A 170 7.59 31.93 -7.44
CA GLN A 170 6.66 32.95 -6.96
C GLN A 170 5.82 32.43 -5.79
N LYS A 171 5.37 31.17 -5.87
CA LYS A 171 4.61 30.53 -4.79
C LYS A 171 5.45 30.29 -3.55
N GLU A 172 6.70 29.86 -3.69
CA GLU A 172 7.63 29.69 -2.57
C GLU A 172 7.96 31.02 -1.86
N ARG A 173 7.98 32.14 -2.60
CA ARG A 173 8.22 33.48 -2.04
C ARG A 173 7.02 34.09 -1.31
N GLY A 174 5.80 33.61 -1.56
CA GLY A 174 4.58 34.12 -0.94
C GLY A 174 4.18 33.44 0.37
N VAL A 175 5.03 32.54 0.89
CA VAL A 175 4.78 31.75 2.13
C VAL A 175 5.67 32.27 3.29
N VAL A 176 6.28 33.45 3.14
CA VAL A 176 7.04 34.16 4.20
C VAL A 176 6.24 35.33 4.72
#